data_AF-A0A419DFI9-F1
#
_entry.id   AF-A0A419DFI9-F1
#
_cell.length_a   1.000
_cell.length_b   1.000
_cell.length_c   1.000
_cell.angle_alpha   90.00
_cell.angle_beta   90.00
_cell.angle_gamma   90.00
#
_symmetry.space_group_name_H-M   'P 1'
#
loop_
_entity.id
_entity.type
_entity.pdbx_description
1 polymer ?
#
loop_
_entity_poly.entity_id
_entity_poly.type
_entity_poly.pdbx_seq_one_letter_code
_entity_poly.pdbx_strand_id
1 'polypeptide(L)'
;MWFFAGILLAVVLMLLVLWLRSRKIAVTWYEWIIAALGLVLLLVALQNYFASSAGYEPTAPGMFLLVFGLPGILLFAIAAVLVSRRQLRKHDIIK
;
A
#
# COMPACT_ATOMS: atom_id res chain seq x y z
N MET A 1 14.61 -14.55 -4.99
CA MET A 1 14.29 -13.10 -5.03
C MET A 1 12.98 -12.80 -4.33
N TRP A 2 11.86 -13.38 -4.75
CA TRP A 2 10.53 -13.17 -4.13
C TRP A 2 10.43 -13.49 -2.64
N PHE A 3 11.16 -14.51 -2.16
CA PHE A 3 11.24 -14.82 -0.73
C PHE A 3 11.79 -13.66 0.11
N PHE A 4 12.93 -13.10 -0.29
CA PHE A 4 13.54 -11.95 0.39
C PHE A 4 12.67 -10.70 0.28
N ALA A 5 12.00 -10.49 -0.86
CA ALA A 5 11.03 -9.40 -1.03
C ALA A 5 9.86 -9.53 -0.05
N GLY A 6 9.37 -10.75 0.20
CA GLY A 6 8.33 -11.02 1.19
C GLY A 6 8.77 -10.72 2.63
N ILE A 7 10.01 -11.09 3.00
CA ILE A 7 10.57 -10.75 4.32
C ILE A 7 10.70 -9.23 4.46
N LEU A 8 11.25 -8.55 3.46
CA LEU A 8 11.40 -7.10 3.48
C LEU A 8 10.04 -6.42 3.63
N LEU A 9 9.03 -6.88 2.89
CA LEU A 9 7.67 -6.37 3.00
C LEU A 9 7.09 -6.57 4.40
N ALA A 10 7.26 -7.76 5.00
CA ALA A 10 6.79 -8.04 6.35
C ALA A 10 7.45 -7.10 7.39
N VAL A 11 8.76 -6.86 7.25
CA VAL A 11 9.48 -5.90 8.11
C VAL A 11 8.91 -4.49 7.95
N VAL A 12 8.70 -4.03 6.73
CA VAL A 12 8.12 -2.69 6.46
C VAL A 12 6.71 -2.56 7.06
N LEU A 13 5.85 -3.56 6.89
CA LEU A 13 4.52 -3.58 7.47
C LEU A 13 4.55 -3.60 9.00
N MET A 14 5.47 -4.38 9.60
CA MET A 14 5.67 -4.40 11.04
C MET A 14 6.10 -3.03 11.56
N LEU A 15 7.07 -2.39 10.91
CA LEU A 15 7.52 -1.03 11.27
C LEU A 15 6.39 -0.02 11.13
N LEU A 16 5.56 -0.11 10.08
CA LEU A 16 4.38 0.74 9.90
C LEU A 16 3.39 0.57 11.06
N VAL A 17 3.06 -0.67 11.43
CA VAL A 17 2.15 -0.97 12.56
C VAL A 17 2.71 -0.43 13.88
N LEU A 18 4.00 -0.64 14.14
CA LEU A 18 4.67 -0.16 15.36
C LEU A 18 4.68 1.38 15.41
N TRP A 19 4.94 2.04 14.28
CA TRP A 19 4.89 3.49 14.17
C TRP A 19 3.48 4.03 14.43
N LEU A 20 2.45 3.45 13.81
CA LEU A 20 1.05 3.81 14.06
C LEU A 20 0.69 3.68 15.55
N ARG A 21 1.14 2.59 16.20
CA ARG A 21 0.94 2.35 17.63
C ARG A 21 1.66 3.37 18.51
N SER A 22 2.91 3.70 18.20
CA SER A 22 3.69 4.72 18.96
C SER A 22 3.04 6.11 18.93
N ARG A 23 2.31 6.41 17.86
CA ARG A 23 1.59 7.68 17.66
C ARG A 23 0.14 7.64 18.16
N LYS A 24 -0.32 6.52 18.74
CA LYS A 24 -1.71 6.29 19.15
C LYS A 24 -2.72 6.51 18.02
N ILE A 25 -2.32 6.27 16.78
CA ILE A 25 -3.17 6.43 15.59
C ILE A 25 -4.08 5.22 15.48
N ALA A 26 -5.38 5.44 15.68
CA ALA A 26 -6.39 4.41 15.50
C ALA A 26 -6.80 4.28 14.03
N VAL A 27 -6.54 3.11 13.45
CA VAL A 27 -6.95 2.70 12.10
C VAL A 27 -8.20 1.83 12.20
N THR A 28 -9.22 2.13 11.41
CA THR A 28 -10.47 1.34 11.38
C THR A 28 -10.32 0.09 10.52
N TRP A 29 -11.20 -0.89 10.73
CA TRP A 29 -11.20 -2.16 9.99
C TRP A 29 -11.28 -1.96 8.46
N TYR A 30 -12.07 -1.00 7.98
CA TYR A 30 -12.20 -0.74 6.55
C TYR A 30 -10.95 -0.05 5.95
N GLU A 31 -10.23 0.76 6.73
CA GLU A 31 -8.96 1.35 6.29
C GLU A 31 -7.88 0.27 6.13
N TRP A 32 -7.86 -0.72 7.02
CA TRP A 32 -7.02 -1.91 6.87
C TRP A 32 -7.33 -2.67 5.59
N ILE A 33 -8.62 -2.88 5.26
CA ILE A 33 -9.02 -3.57 4.03
C ILE A 33 -8.59 -2.77 2.80
N ILE A 34 -8.85 -1.46 2.77
CA ILE A 34 -8.47 -0.60 1.63
C ILE A 34 -6.94 -0.62 1.43
N ALA A 35 -6.17 -0.49 2.52
CA ALA A 35 -4.71 -0.54 2.47
C ALA A 35 -4.21 -1.92 1.99
N ALA A 36 -4.82 -3.01 2.46
CA ALA A 36 -4.47 -4.37 2.03
C ALA A 36 -4.78 -4.61 0.56
N LEU A 37 -5.95 -4.17 0.06
CA LEU A 37 -6.29 -4.25 -1.36
C LEU A 37 -5.31 -3.45 -2.23
N GLY A 38 -4.98 -2.22 -1.80
CA GLY A 38 -3.97 -1.40 -2.47
C GLY A 38 -2.62 -2.09 -2.53
N LEU A 39 -2.20 -2.70 -1.42
CA LEU A 39 -0.94 -3.44 -1.34
C LEU A 39 -0.93 -4.67 -2.25
N VAL A 40 -2.00 -5.46 -2.27
CA VAL A 40 -2.11 -6.64 -3.15
C VAL A 40 -1.99 -6.23 -4.62
N LEU A 41 -2.67 -5.16 -5.04
CA LEU A 41 -2.56 -4.64 -6.40
C LEU A 41 -1.13 -4.19 -6.74
N LEU A 42 -0.44 -3.54 -5.81
CA LEU A 42 0.96 -3.15 -5.98
C LEU A 42 1.88 -4.36 -6.14
N LEU A 43 1.66 -5.41 -5.35
CA LEU A 43 2.45 -6.65 -5.44
C LEU A 43 2.21 -7.36 -6.78
N VAL A 44 0.95 -7.43 -7.22
CA VAL A 44 0.60 -7.97 -8.55
C VAL A 44 1.27 -7.16 -9.66
N ALA A 45 1.23 -5.83 -9.58
CA ALA A 45 1.88 -4.94 -10.54
C ALA A 45 3.39 -5.20 -10.63
N LEU A 46 4.07 -5.24 -9.48
CA LEU A 46 5.51 -5.48 -9.41
C LEU A 46 5.89 -6.88 -9.89
N GLN A 47 5.15 -7.90 -9.48
CA GLN A 47 5.39 -9.27 -9.90
C GLN A 47 5.30 -9.42 -11.41
N ASN A 48 4.25 -8.89 -12.01
CA ASN A 48 4.05 -8.98 -13.45
C ASN A 48 4.99 -8.06 -14.23
N TYR A 49 5.37 -6.90 -13.68
CA TYR A 49 6.40 -6.04 -14.26
C TYR A 49 7.71 -6.80 -14.45
N PHE A 50 8.25 -7.41 -13.38
CA PHE A 50 9.51 -8.16 -13.47
C PHE A 50 9.37 -9.42 -14.34
N ALA A 51 8.23 -10.11 -14.29
CA ALA A 51 8.00 -11.29 -15.12
C ALA A 51 7.92 -10.95 -16.62
N SER A 52 7.32 -9.83 -16.99
CA SER A 52 7.14 -9.41 -18.38
C SER A 52 8.32 -8.60 -18.94
N SER A 53 9.22 -8.10 -18.07
CA SER A 53 10.38 -7.29 -18.49
C SER A 53 11.41 -8.05 -19.34
N ALA A 54 11.43 -9.38 -19.27
CA ALA A 54 12.27 -10.24 -20.10
C ALA A 54 11.55 -10.73 -21.38
N GLY A 55 10.33 -10.25 -21.63
CA GLY A 55 9.50 -10.66 -22.76
C GLY A 55 9.76 -9.89 -24.05
N TYR A 56 9.19 -10.41 -25.15
CA TYR A 56 9.28 -9.81 -26.48
C TYR A 56 8.36 -8.60 -26.70
N GLU A 57 7.43 -8.33 -25.78
CA GLU A 57 6.48 -7.22 -25.85
C GLU A 57 6.93 -6.07 -24.93
N PRO A 58 7.54 -4.99 -25.46
CA PRO A 58 8.16 -3.95 -24.64
C PRO A 58 7.15 -3.13 -23.84
N THR A 59 5.88 -3.14 -24.24
CA THR A 59 4.81 -2.35 -23.60
C THR A 59 4.22 -3.03 -22.37
N ALA A 60 4.32 -4.36 -22.26
CA ALA A 60 3.65 -5.15 -21.23
C ALA A 60 4.04 -4.75 -19.78
N PRO A 61 5.32 -4.51 -19.42
CA PRO A 61 5.68 -4.12 -18.06
C PRO A 61 5.00 -2.82 -17.63
N GLY A 62 4.99 -1.81 -18.51
CA GLY A 62 4.35 -0.53 -18.24
C GLY A 62 2.84 -0.66 -18.00
N MET A 63 2.17 -1.55 -18.74
CA MET A 63 0.73 -1.77 -18.58
C MET A 63 0.36 -2.35 -17.21
N PHE A 64 1.18 -3.24 -16.64
CA PHE A 64 0.92 -3.75 -15.28
C PHE A 64 1.04 -2.66 -14.21
N LEU A 65 2.00 -1.74 -14.37
CA LEU A 65 2.12 -0.58 -13.47
C LEU A 65 0.93 0.36 -13.60
N LEU A 66 0.42 0.60 -14.80
CA LEU A 66 -0.73 1.47 -15.03
C LEU A 66 -2.05 0.85 -14.53
N VAL A 67 -2.30 -0.42 -14.86
CA VAL A 67 -3.59 -1.07 -14.59
C VAL A 67 -3.71 -1.55 -13.14
N PHE A 68 -2.62 -2.03 -12.54
CA PHE A 68 -2.64 -2.53 -11.16
C PHE A 68 -1.90 -1.58 -10.20
N GLY A 69 -0.74 -1.06 -10.62
CA GLY A 69 0.07 -0.19 -9.77
C GLY A 69 -0.64 1.13 -9.44
N LEU A 70 -1.16 1.84 -10.43
CA LEU A 70 -1.80 3.14 -10.21
C LEU A 70 -3.05 3.02 -9.32
N PRO A 71 -4.01 2.09 -9.55
CA PRO A 71 -5.11 1.88 -8.61
C PRO A 71 -4.65 1.42 -7.23
N GLY A 72 -3.59 0.61 -7.14
CA GLY A 72 -3.00 0.17 -5.88
C GLY A 72 -2.48 1.35 -5.04
N ILE A 73 -1.72 2.26 -5.67
CA ILE A 73 -1.25 3.51 -5.04
C ILE A 73 -2.43 4.37 -4.59
N LEU A 74 -3.44 4.53 -5.44
CA LEU A 74 -4.62 5.35 -5.12
C LEU A 74 -5.37 4.79 -3.90
N LEU A 75 -5.61 3.48 -3.83
CA LEU A 75 -6.25 2.88 -2.66
C LEU A 75 -5.43 3.07 -1.39
N PHE A 76 -4.11 2.84 -1.46
CA PHE A 76 -3.24 3.04 -0.31
C PHE A 76 -3.24 4.52 0.15
N ALA A 77 -3.20 5.46 -0.79
CA ALA A 77 -3.30 6.89 -0.51
C ALA A 77 -4.65 7.27 0.11
N ILE A 78 -5.76 6.70 -0.38
CA ILE A 78 -7.10 6.91 0.18
C ILE A 78 -7.15 6.44 1.64
N ALA A 79 -6.63 5.24 1.94
CA ALA A 79 -6.56 4.75 3.32
C ALA A 79 -5.75 5.70 4.22
N ALA A 80 -4.60 6.18 3.75
CA ALA A 80 -3.77 7.13 4.49
C ALA A 80 -4.47 8.49 4.73
N VAL A 81 -5.18 9.01 3.73
CA VAL A 81 -5.96 10.26 3.83
C VAL A 81 -7.11 10.10 4.83
N LEU A 82 -7.82 8.97 4.82
CA LEU A 82 -8.91 8.69 5.76
C LEU A 82 -8.41 8.67 7.21
N VAL A 83 -7.31 7.97 7.46
CA VAL A 83 -6.65 7.93 8.78
C VAL A 83 -6.25 9.34 9.21
N SER A 84 -5.59 10.10 8.32
CA SER A 84 -5.09 11.45 8.62
C SER A 84 -6.21 12.43 8.93
N ARG A 85 -7.28 12.43 8.12
CA ARG A 85 -8.45 13.29 8.34
C ARG A 85 -9.16 12.98 9.65
N ARG A 86 -9.20 11.71 10.07
CA ARG A 86 -9.75 11.33 11.38
C ARG A 86 -8.92 11.89 12.53
N GLN A 87 -7.59 11.81 12.44
CA GLN A 87 -6.71 12.34 13.49
C GLN A 87 -6.86 13.85 13.63
N LEU A 88 -6.93 14.59 12.50
CA LEU A 88 -7.16 16.04 12.52
C LEU A 88 -8.48 16.40 13.20
N ARG A 89 -9.58 15.72 12.84
CA ARG A 89 -10.89 15.99 13.46
C ARG A 89 -10.90 15.74 14.98
N LYS A 90 -10.20 14.71 15.47
CA LYS A 90 -10.09 14.46 16.92
C LYS A 90 -9.40 15.61 17.65
N HIS A 91 -8.40 16.23 17.02
CA HIS A 91 -7.67 17.34 17.61
C HIS A 91 -8.52 18.62 17.71
N ASP A 92 -9.39 18.88 16.72
CA ASP A 92 -10.27 20.07 16.73
C ASP A 92 -11.40 20.00 17.77
N ILE A 93 -11.81 18.80 18.19
CA ILE A 93 -12.89 18.60 19.19
C ILE A 93 -12.39 18.77 20.64
N ILE A 94 -11.09 18.62 20.88
CA ILE A 94 -10.49 18.63 22.23
C ILE A 94 -10.02 20.04 22.64
N LYS A 95 -10.04 21.00 21.72
CA LYS A 95 -9.78 22.42 22.00
C LYS A 95 -11.05 23.14 22.42
#